data_AF-A0A3T7S6H6-F1
#
_entry.id   AF-A0A3T7S6H6-F1
#
_cell.length_a   1.000
_cell.length_b   1.000
_cell.length_c   1.000
_cell.angle_alpha   90.00
_cell.angle_beta   90.00
_cell.angle_gamma   90.00
#
_symmetry.space_group_name_H-M   'P 1'
#
loop_
_entity.id
_entity.type
_entity.pdbx_description
1 polymer ?
#
loop_
_entity_poly.entity_id
_entity_poly.type
_entity_poly.pdbx_seq_one_letter_code
_entity_poly.pdbx_strand_id
1 'polypeptide(L)' 'MNPRMNPFWRQRIAGTFHNTLDAYPRVLMLRFPDCPAAVISRFTDPLKAKIDAYIKRKQHEGKRVHATTLRFIWVREFG' A
#
# COMPACT_ATOMS: atom_id res chain seq x y z
N MET A 1 23.64 2.48 -14.03
CA MET A 1 23.01 3.74 -14.50
C MET A 1 21.79 4.00 -13.65
N ASN A 2 21.70 5.15 -12.98
CA ASN A 2 20.53 5.51 -12.18
C ASN A 2 19.50 6.12 -13.15
N PRO A 3 18.40 5.42 -13.53
CA PRO A 3 17.44 5.99 -14.46
C PRO A 3 16.85 7.23 -13.80
N ARG A 4 16.98 8.40 -14.43
CA ARG A 4 16.37 9.62 -13.92
C ARG A 4 14.85 9.43 -13.99
N MET A 5 14.21 9.09 -12.86
CA MET A 5 12.75 9.01 -12.75
C MET A 5 12.13 10.29 -13.31
N ASN A 6 11.19 10.13 -14.25
CA ASN A 6 10.52 11.22 -14.95
C ASN A 6 9.94 12.24 -13.94
N PRO A 7 10.24 13.55 -14.08
CA PRO A 7 9.77 14.59 -13.16
C PRO A 7 8.25 14.61 -12.97
N PHE A 8 7.47 14.30 -14.01
CA PHE A 8 6.01 14.22 -13.93
C PHE A 8 5.54 13.14 -12.97
N TRP A 9 6.08 11.92 -13.10
CA TRP A 9 5.73 10.81 -12.22
C TRP A 9 6.21 11.04 -10.79
N ARG A 10 7.39 11.66 -10.62
CA ARG A 10 7.90 12.07 -9.31
C ARG A 10 6.92 12.97 -8.57
N GLN A 11 6.40 14.00 -9.25
CA GLN A 11 5.46 14.95 -8.64
C GLN A 11 4.16 14.26 -8.22
N ARG A 12 3.61 13.37 -9.07
CA ARG A 12 2.35 12.66 -8.75
C ARG A 12 2.51 11.66 -7.60
N ILE A 13 3.63 10.94 -7.58
CA ILE A 13 3.96 10.02 -6.48
C ILE A 13 4.06 10.80 -5.17
N ALA A 14 4.81 11.90 -5.16
CA ALA A 14 4.95 12.76 -3.98
C ALA A 14 3.59 13.32 -3.53
N GLY A 15 2.77 13.84 -4.45
CA GLY A 15 1.44 14.37 -4.11
C GLY A 15 0.52 13.32 -3.52
N THR A 16 0.57 12.08 -4.03
CA THR A 16 -0.24 10.99 -3.50
C THR A 16 0.19 10.59 -2.08
N PHE A 17 1.49 10.64 -1.78
CA PHE A 17 1.98 10.40 -0.43
C PHE A 17 1.50 11.46 0.56
N HIS A 18 1.62 12.74 0.21
CA HIS A 18 1.15 13.83 1.08
C HIS A 18 -0.36 13.70 1.35
N ASN A 19 -1.17 13.52 0.30
CA ASN A 19 -2.62 13.32 0.46
C ASN A 19 -2.97 12.11 1.33
N THR A 20 -2.16 11.04 1.26
CA THR A 20 -2.38 9.83 2.06
C THR A 20 -2.03 10.06 3.53
N LEU A 21 -0.94 10.77 3.80
CA LEU A 21 -0.54 11.13 5.17
C LEU A 21 -1.52 12.10 5.82
N ASP A 22 -2.03 13.06 5.06
CA ASP A 22 -3.04 14.02 5.52
C ASP A 22 -4.37 13.33 5.84
N ALA A 23 -4.80 12.41 4.98
CA ALA A 23 -6.06 11.67 5.18
C ALA A 23 -5.96 10.58 6.26
N TYR A 24 -4.78 9.99 6.45
CA TYR A 24 -4.56 8.86 7.36
C TYR A 24 -3.31 9.10 8.20
N PRO A 25 -3.44 9.56 9.47
CA PRO A 25 -2.30 9.85 10.33
C PRO A 25 -1.49 8.61 10.75
N ARG A 26 -2.02 7.41 10.50
CA ARG A 26 -1.37 6.12 10.82
C ARG A 26 -1.35 5.23 9.59
N VAL A 27 -0.28 5.32 8.80
CA VAL A 27 -0.09 4.54 7.57
C VAL A 27 1.21 3.74 7.67
N LEU A 28 1.13 2.47 7.28
CA LEU A 28 2.31 1.64 7.03
C LEU A 28 2.54 1.59 5.51
N MET A 29 3.71 2.05 5.08
CA MET A 29 4.13 1.96 3.68
C MET A 29 5.07 0.78 3.51
N LEU A 30 4.72 -0.14 2.60
CA LEU A 30 5.58 -1.24 2.17
C LEU A 30 6.05 -1.00 0.74
N ARG A 31 7.36 -1.01 0.52
CA ARG A 31 7.97 -0.87 -0.80
C ARG A 31 8.53 -2.22 -1.24
N PHE A 32 8.16 -2.64 -2.44
CA PHE A 32 8.67 -3.85 -3.09
C PHE A 32 9.58 -3.44 -4.26
N PRO A 33 10.90 -3.54 -4.13
CA PRO A 33 11.80 -3.32 -5.27
C PRO A 33 11.66 -4.46 -6.28
N ASP A 34 11.64 -4.12 -7.57
CA ASP A 34 11.82 -5.03 -8.72
C ASP A 34 10.93 -6.29 -8.74
N CYS A 35 9.68 -6.16 -8.30
CA CYS A 35 8.71 -7.27 -8.36
C CYS A 35 7.86 -7.21 -9.65
N PRO A 36 7.65 -8.34 -10.34
CA PRO A 36 6.71 -8.41 -11.45
C PRO A 36 5.30 -8.01 -11.00
N ALA A 37 4.56 -7.31 -11.87
CA ALA A 37 3.20 -6.84 -11.58
C ALA A 37 2.28 -7.97 -11.04
N ALA A 38 2.39 -9.16 -11.64
CA ALA A 38 1.61 -10.33 -11.26
C ALA A 38 1.87 -10.79 -9.82
N VAL A 39 3.08 -10.59 -9.28
CA VAL A 39 3.42 -10.94 -7.90
C VAL A 39 2.70 -10.01 -6.94
N ILE A 40 2.64 -8.73 -7.26
CA ILE A 40 1.98 -7.73 -6.41
C ILE A 40 0.49 -8.04 -6.31
N SER A 41 -0.19 -8.32 -7.43
CA SER A 41 -1.62 -8.71 -7.40
C SER A 41 -1.86 -10.00 -6.60
N ARG A 42 -1.04 -11.03 -6.83
CA ARG A 42 -1.12 -12.31 -6.08
C ARG A 42 -0.83 -12.15 -4.59
N PHE A 43 -0.08 -11.12 -4.21
CA PHE A 43 0.23 -10.80 -2.83
C PHE A 43 -0.86 -9.96 -2.16
N THR A 44 -1.46 -9.01 -2.88
CA THR A 44 -2.42 -8.06 -2.29
C THR A 44 -3.72 -8.70 -1.84
N ASP A 45 -4.25 -9.67 -2.58
CA ASP A 45 -5.55 -10.27 -2.25
C ASP A 45 -5.49 -11.13 -0.98
N PRO A 46 -4.51 -12.05 -0.82
CA PRO A 46 -4.32 -12.77 0.44
C PRO A 46 -4.00 -11.83 1.61
N LEU A 47 -3.27 -10.73 1.37
CA LEU A 47 -2.96 -9.75 2.42
C LEU A 47 -4.23 -9.07 2.94
N LYS A 48 -5.13 -8.63 2.05
CA LYS A 48 -6.45 -8.09 2.45
C LYS A 48 -7.22 -9.09 3.29
N ALA A 49 -7.34 -10.33 2.80
CA ALA A 49 -8.07 -11.39 3.50
C ALA A 49 -7.50 -11.67 4.91
N LYS A 50 -6.17 -11.64 5.06
CA LYS A 50 -5.52 -11.80 6.36
C LYS A 50 -5.79 -10.64 7.32
N ILE A 51 -5.79 -9.40 6.82
CA ILE A 51 -6.14 -8.21 7.62
C ILE A 51 -7.59 -8.33 8.11
N ASP A 52 -8.52 -8.68 7.22
CA ASP A 52 -9.94 -8.82 7.57
C ASP A 52 -10.17 -9.93 8.60
N ALA A 53 -9.56 -11.10 8.40
CA ALA A 53 -9.64 -12.21 9.34
C ALA A 53 -9.04 -11.85 10.71
N TYR A 54 -7.92 -11.11 10.71
CA TYR A 54 -7.29 -10.65 11.94
C TYR A 54 -8.19 -9.66 12.70
N ILE A 55 -8.77 -8.68 12.01
CA ILE A 55 -9.71 -7.71 12.58
C ILE A 55 -10.91 -8.43 13.20
N LYS A 56 -11.54 -9.34 12.44
CA LYS A 56 -12.68 -10.13 12.92
C LYS A 56 -12.33 -10.92 14.17
N ARG A 57 -11.21 -11.64 14.16
CA ARG A 57 -10.73 -12.38 15.34
C ARG A 57 -10.56 -11.48 16.56
N LYS A 58 -9.95 -10.30 16.39
CA LYS A 58 -9.75 -9.36 17.50
C LYS A 58 -11.05 -8.76 18.02
N GLN A 59 -12.04 -8.55 17.16
CA GLN A 59 -13.39 -8.16 17.56
C GLN A 59 -14.08 -9.26 18.37
N HIS A 60 -13.96 -10.52 17.96
CA HIS A 60 -14.49 -11.66 18.73
C HIS A 60 -13.81 -11.83 20.11
N GLU A 61 -12.53 -11.48 20.22
CA GLU A 61 -11.81 -11.41 21.51
C GLU A 61 -12.25 -10.24 22.40
N GLY A 62 -13.21 -9.40 21.97
CA GLY A 62 -13.66 -8.21 22.70
C GLY A 62 -12.65 -7.05 22.72
N LYS A 63 -11.60 -7.10 21.88
CA LYS A 63 -10.57 -6.07 21.82
C LYS A 63 -11.03 -4.91 20.96
N ARG A 64 -10.65 -3.68 21.33
CA ARG A 64 -10.85 -2.51 20.47
C ARG A 64 -10.03 -2.65 19.20
N VAL A 65 -10.69 -2.63 18.05
CA VAL A 65 -10.04 -2.70 16.73
C VAL A 65 -10.35 -1.44 15.94
N HIS A 66 -9.32 -0.86 15.32
CA HIS A 66 -9.48 0.24 14.38
C HIS A 66 -9.64 -0.31 12.96
N ALA A 67 -10.60 0.24 12.20
CA ALA A 67 -10.77 -0.10 10.80
C ALA A 67 -9.46 0.14 10.05
N THR A 68 -8.93 -0.92 9.43
CA THR A 68 -7.68 -0.87 8.68
C THR A 68 -7.96 -1.33 7.26
N THR A 69 -7.80 -0.45 6.29
CA THR A 69 -7.99 -0.77 4.86
C THR A 69 -6.63 -0.83 4.17
N LEU A 70 -6.37 -1.89 3.40
CA LEU A 70 -5.18 -1.94 2.55
C LEU A 70 -5.34 -1.03 1.34
N ARG A 71 -4.41 -0.08 1.16
CA ARG A 71 -4.28 0.78 -0.02
C ARG A 71 -2.94 0.49 -0.66
N PHE A 72 -2.91 0.33 -1.98
CA PHE A 72 -1.67 0.12 -2.71
C PHE A 72 -1.68 0.94 -4.00
N ILE A 73 -0.49 1.39 -4.38
CA ILE A 73 -0.23 2.07 -5.64
C ILE A 73 0.88 1.27 -6.30
N TRP A 74 0.73 0.99 -7.59
CA TRP A 74 1.77 0.35 -8.37
C TRP A 74 2.16 1.26 -9.53
N VAL A 75 3.46 1.41 -9.71
CA VAL A 75 4.04 2.21 -10.79
C VAL A 75 4.99 1.31 -11.55
N ARG A 76 4.77 1.18 -12.85
CA ARG A 76 5.75 0.60 -13.78
C ARG A 76 6.38 1.73 -14.55
N GLU A 77 7.69 1.88 -14.40
CA GLU A 77 8.46 2.73 -15.30
C GLU A 77 8.58 1.97 -16.63
N PHE A 78 7.87 2.43 -17.65
CA PHE A 78 8.16 2.04 -19.03
C PHE A 78 9.34 2.89 -19.49
N GLY A 79 10.42 2.24 -19.91
CA GLY A 79 11.56 2.85 -20.59
C GLY A 79 11.33 2.88 -22.09
#